data_AF-U7TUP4-F1
#
_entry.id   AF-U7TUP4-F1
#
_cell.length_a   1.000
_cell.length_b   1.000
_cell.length_c   1.000
_cell.angle_alpha   90.00
_cell.angle_beta   90.00
_cell.angle_gamma   90.00
#
_symmetry.space_group_name_H-M   'P 1'
#
loop_
_entity.id
_entity.type
_entity.pdbx_description
1 polymer ?
#
loop_
_entity_poly.entity_id
_entity_poly.type
_entity_poly.pdbx_seq_one_letter_code
_entity_poly.pdbx_strand_id
1 'polypeptide(L)'
;MYTLENNLKIKLAFNESNFPHLLGLHKFKIVSKYRKQSDIIEAIKNKSLNIKNLKSSEANVLINIKDRLGYFPCLNFLLNNVEKVVEFDSTKCIPTKLDATFLLNTSKISVSIYLAIKSIKNNEYNCVPVSFFCR
;
A
#
# COMPACT_ATOMS: atom_id res chain seq x y z
N MET A 1 -2.11 -14.42 9.42
CA MET A 1 -0.74 -14.88 9.69
C MET A 1 -0.32 -15.68 8.47
N TYR A 2 0.84 -15.41 7.90
CA TYR A 2 1.34 -16.02 6.67
C TYR A 2 2.62 -16.76 6.98
N THR A 3 2.78 -17.97 6.46
CA THR A 3 4.04 -18.72 6.57
C THR A 3 4.69 -18.71 5.20
N LEU A 4 5.93 -18.23 5.12
CA LEU A 4 6.73 -18.26 3.90
C LEU A 4 7.29 -19.66 3.64
N GLU A 5 7.82 -19.89 2.43
CA GLU A 5 8.44 -21.17 2.04
C GLU A 5 9.59 -21.59 2.96
N ASN A 6 10.29 -20.63 3.57
CA ASN A 6 11.35 -20.87 4.56
C ASN A 6 10.83 -21.00 6.01
N ASN A 7 9.54 -21.26 6.20
CA ASN A 7 8.83 -21.33 7.49
C ASN A 7 8.73 -20.01 8.29
N LEU A 8 9.13 -18.87 7.71
CA LEU A 8 9.01 -17.58 8.39
C LEU A 8 7.55 -17.16 8.52
N LYS A 9 7.11 -16.81 9.73
CA LYS A 9 5.74 -16.37 10.00
C LYS A 9 5.63 -14.85 9.98
N ILE A 10 4.83 -14.31 9.07
CA ILE A 10 4.46 -12.91 8.94
C ILE A 10 3.08 -12.67 9.56
N LYS A 11 3.00 -11.76 10.52
CA LYS A 11 1.71 -11.27 11.03
C LYS A 11 1.45 -9.89 10.43
N LEU A 12 0.65 -9.87 9.37
CA LEU A 12 0.20 -8.64 8.72
C LEU A 12 -0.87 -7.98 9.57
N ALA A 13 -0.65 -6.71 9.91
CA ALA A 13 -1.62 -5.85 10.56
C ALA A 13 -1.84 -4.61 9.69
N PHE A 14 -3.10 -4.21 9.54
CA PHE A 14 -3.44 -2.95 8.88
C PHE A 14 -3.60 -1.86 9.93
N ASN A 15 -2.79 -0.81 9.84
CA ASN A 15 -3.03 0.41 10.60
C ASN A 15 -3.79 1.38 9.70
N GLU A 16 -5.03 1.72 10.07
CA GLU A 16 -5.85 2.66 9.29
C GLU A 16 -5.14 3.99 9.01
N SER A 17 -4.31 4.46 9.94
CA SER A 17 -3.53 5.70 9.72
C SER A 17 -2.55 5.62 8.54
N ASN A 18 -2.16 4.42 8.11
CA ASN A 18 -1.32 4.22 6.92
C ASN A 18 -2.11 4.25 5.61
N PHE A 19 -3.45 4.23 5.66
CA PHE A 19 -4.30 4.15 4.47
C PHE A 19 -3.99 5.24 3.42
N PRO A 20 -3.83 6.54 3.78
CA PRO A 20 -3.52 7.56 2.78
C PRO A 20 -2.11 7.42 2.18
N HIS A 21 -1.16 6.85 2.92
CA HIS A 21 0.17 6.53 2.39
C HIS A 21 0.13 5.35 1.42
N LEU A 22 -0.59 4.29 1.82
CA LEU A 22 -0.73 3.07 1.03
C LEU A 22 -1.32 3.35 -0.36
N LEU A 23 -2.37 4.17 -0.41
CA LEU A 23 -3.02 4.57 -1.66
C LEU A 23 -2.31 5.72 -2.40
N GLY A 24 -1.30 6.35 -1.80
CA GLY A 24 -0.62 7.50 -2.41
C GLY A 24 -1.41 8.81 -2.34
N LEU A 25 -2.45 8.90 -1.50
CA LEU A 25 -3.28 10.11 -1.33
C LEU A 25 -2.50 11.28 -0.75
N HIS A 26 -1.48 11.03 0.07
CA HIS A 26 -0.58 12.06 0.61
C HIS A 26 0.15 12.89 -0.45
N LYS A 27 0.16 12.45 -1.71
CA LYS A 27 0.75 13.19 -2.84
C LYS A 27 -0.10 14.36 -3.32
N PHE A 28 -1.37 14.44 -2.90
CA PHE A 28 -2.28 15.50 -3.29
C PHE A 28 -2.22 16.68 -2.31
N LYS A 29 -2.10 17.90 -2.83
CA LYS A 29 -2.18 19.14 -2.06
C LYS A 29 -3.53 19.32 -1.38
N ILE A 30 -4.63 18.88 -2.03
CA ILE A 30 -5.96 18.95 -1.38
C ILE A 30 -6.05 18.05 -0.14
N VAL A 31 -5.18 17.04 -0.04
CA VAL A 31 -5.10 16.13 1.11
C VAL A 31 -4.18 16.69 2.20
N SER A 32 -3.22 17.57 1.87
CA SER A 32 -2.32 18.16 2.88
C SER A 32 -3.01 19.12 3.85
N LYS A 33 -4.26 19.53 3.59
CA LYS A 33 -5.07 20.34 4.52
C LYS A 33 -5.54 19.55 5.74
N TYR A 34 -5.59 18.22 5.66
CA TYR A 34 -5.99 17.35 6.76
C TYR A 34 -4.80 17.15 7.70
N ARG A 35 -5.00 17.43 8.99
CA ARG A 35 -3.91 17.36 9.99
C ARG A 35 -3.66 15.93 10.44
N LYS A 36 -4.71 15.11 10.52
CA LYS A 36 -4.60 13.70 10.90
C LYS A 36 -5.05 12.80 9.75
N GLN A 37 -4.46 11.60 9.71
CA GLN A 37 -4.81 10.57 8.73
C GLN A 37 -6.27 10.10 8.90
N SER A 38 -6.78 10.10 10.13
CA SER A 38 -8.19 9.85 10.45
C SER A 38 -9.12 10.82 9.73
N ASP A 39 -8.77 12.09 9.65
CA ASP A 39 -9.61 13.14 9.05
C ASP A 39 -9.76 12.92 7.53
N ILE A 40 -8.71 12.38 6.89
CA ILE A 40 -8.75 11.99 5.47
C ILE A 40 -9.74 10.84 5.27
N ILE A 41 -9.72 9.84 6.16
CA ILE A 41 -10.61 8.68 6.09
C ILE A 41 -12.06 9.12 6.29
N GLU A 42 -12.33 10.00 7.27
CA GLU A 42 -13.66 10.56 7.49
C GLU A 42 -14.14 11.37 6.29
N ALA A 43 -13.26 12.17 5.68
CA ALA A 43 -13.56 12.93 4.47
C ALA A 43 -13.94 12.02 3.27
N ILE A 44 -13.33 10.84 3.17
CA ILE A 44 -13.71 9.85 2.16
C ILE A 44 -15.06 9.22 2.50
N LYS A 45 -15.27 8.79 3.76
CA LYS A 45 -16.51 8.17 4.22
C LYS A 45 -17.71 9.09 4.04
N ASN A 46 -17.55 10.39 4.32
CA ASN A 46 -18.60 11.40 4.15
C ASN A 46 -18.68 11.99 2.72
N LYS A 47 -17.88 11.47 1.77
CA LYS A 47 -17.83 11.85 0.35
C LYS A 47 -17.32 13.27 0.06
N SER A 48 -16.85 14.02 1.07
CA SER A 48 -16.23 15.34 0.88
C SER A 48 -14.87 15.29 0.17
N LEU A 49 -14.21 14.12 0.20
CA LEU A 49 -13.06 13.78 -0.62
C LEU A 49 -13.40 12.57 -1.49
N ASN A 50 -13.45 12.77 -2.82
CA ASN A 50 -13.72 11.70 -3.77
C ASN A 50 -12.91 11.89 -5.07
N ILE A 51 -13.02 10.91 -5.98
CA ILE A 51 -12.28 10.91 -7.26
C ILE A 51 -12.53 12.16 -8.10
N LYS A 52 -13.75 12.72 -8.09
CA LYS A 52 -14.05 13.96 -8.82
C LYS A 52 -13.23 15.12 -8.25
N ASN A 53 -13.20 15.26 -6.92
CA ASN A 53 -12.39 16.30 -6.27
C ASN A 53 -10.89 16.14 -6.55
N LEU A 54 -10.37 14.91 -6.47
CA LEU A 54 -8.95 14.62 -6.76
C LEU A 54 -8.59 14.94 -8.21
N LYS A 55 -9.46 14.56 -9.16
CA LYS A 55 -9.27 14.81 -10.59
C LYS A 55 -9.28 16.31 -10.92
N SER A 56 -10.22 17.06 -10.37
CA SER A 56 -10.31 18.51 -10.58
C SER A 56 -9.15 19.28 -9.94
N SER A 57 -8.58 18.75 -8.86
CA SER A 57 -7.43 19.37 -8.18
C SER A 57 -6.12 19.06 -8.91
N GLU A 58 -5.79 17.77 -9.10
CA GLU A 58 -4.46 17.33 -9.52
C GLU A 58 -4.54 16.05 -10.38
N ALA A 59 -5.09 16.17 -11.60
CA ALA A 59 -5.26 15.03 -12.52
C ALA A 59 -3.96 14.24 -12.78
N ASN A 60 -2.81 14.91 -12.90
CA ASN A 60 -1.52 14.26 -13.12
C ASN A 60 -1.10 13.37 -11.94
N VAL A 61 -1.41 13.77 -10.70
CA VAL A 61 -1.14 12.95 -9.51
C VAL A 61 -2.07 11.74 -9.51
N LEU A 62 -3.33 11.93 -9.88
CA LEU A 62 -4.31 10.85 -10.00
C LEU A 62 -3.88 9.79 -11.03
N ILE A 63 -3.37 10.20 -12.19
CA ILE A 63 -2.86 9.27 -13.21
C ILE A 63 -1.78 8.34 -12.63
N ASN A 64 -0.91 8.87 -11.77
CA ASN A 64 0.19 8.12 -11.16
C ASN A 64 -0.23 7.15 -10.05
N ILE A 65 -1.45 7.26 -9.53
CA ILE A 65 -1.96 6.40 -8.45
C ILE A 65 -3.25 5.66 -8.80
N LYS A 66 -3.83 5.89 -9.99
CA LYS A 66 -5.12 5.35 -10.41
C LYS A 66 -5.20 3.82 -10.27
N ASP A 67 -4.12 3.12 -10.62
CA ASP A 67 -4.08 1.66 -10.56
C ASP A 67 -4.06 1.19 -9.10
N ARG A 68 -3.38 1.93 -8.21
CA ARG A 68 -3.42 1.65 -6.77
C ARG A 68 -4.84 1.74 -6.22
N LEU A 69 -5.58 2.77 -6.61
CA LEU A 69 -6.97 2.96 -6.19
C LEU A 69 -7.88 1.87 -6.77
N GLY A 70 -7.72 1.54 -8.05
CA GLY A 70 -8.53 0.56 -8.75
C GLY A 70 -8.34 -0.87 -8.24
N TYR A 71 -7.11 -1.25 -7.89
CA TYR A 71 -6.79 -2.60 -7.41
C TYR A 71 -6.77 -2.74 -5.88
N PHE A 72 -6.89 -1.65 -5.12
CA PHE A 72 -6.97 -1.75 -3.65
C PHE A 72 -8.08 -2.69 -3.15
N PRO A 73 -9.30 -2.74 -3.74
CA PRO A 73 -10.31 -3.73 -3.36
C PRO A 73 -9.85 -5.20 -3.52
N CYS A 74 -8.88 -5.46 -4.40
CA CYS A 74 -8.29 -6.79 -4.59
C CYS A 74 -7.23 -7.13 -3.53
N LEU A 75 -6.89 -6.22 -2.60
CA LEU A 75 -5.84 -6.43 -1.60
C LEU A 75 -6.04 -7.72 -0.79
N ASN A 76 -7.27 -8.00 -0.37
CA ASN A 76 -7.56 -9.23 0.37
C ASN A 76 -7.34 -10.49 -0.50
N PHE A 77 -7.68 -10.43 -1.79
CA PHE A 77 -7.43 -11.54 -2.71
C PHE A 77 -5.93 -11.79 -2.89
N LEU A 78 -5.13 -10.73 -3.06
CA LEU A 78 -3.67 -10.82 -3.15
C LEU A 78 -3.08 -11.49 -1.93
N LEU A 79 -3.50 -11.02 -0.75
CA LEU A 79 -3.05 -11.54 0.53
C LEU A 79 -3.38 -13.03 0.69
N ASN A 80 -4.51 -13.50 0.16
CA ASN A 80 -4.88 -14.92 0.22
C ASN A 80 -4.26 -15.78 -0.89
N ASN A 81 -3.60 -15.18 -1.88
CA ASN A 81 -3.06 -15.87 -3.05
C ASN A 81 -1.60 -15.50 -3.34
N VAL A 82 -0.83 -15.14 -2.32
CA VAL A 82 0.60 -14.82 -2.46
C VAL A 82 1.32 -16.02 -3.06
N GLU A 83 2.01 -15.81 -4.17
CA GLU A 83 2.82 -16.84 -4.84
C GLU A 83 4.30 -16.62 -4.59
N LYS A 84 4.73 -15.36 -4.49
CA LYS A 84 6.14 -15.02 -4.31
C LYS A 84 6.30 -13.98 -3.22
N VAL A 85 7.34 -14.17 -2.42
CA VAL A 85 7.82 -13.19 -1.44
C VAL A 85 9.25 -12.83 -1.82
N VAL A 86 9.46 -11.55 -2.12
CA VAL A 86 10.75 -11.04 -2.55
C VAL A 86 11.32 -10.20 -1.42
N GLU A 87 12.51 -10.54 -0.94
CA GLU A 87 13.26 -9.68 -0.01
C GLU A 87 13.58 -8.35 -0.69
N PHE A 88 13.23 -7.24 -0.03
CA PHE A 88 13.40 -5.92 -0.58
C PHE A 88 14.63 -5.24 0.03
N ASP A 89 15.61 -4.98 -0.81
CA ASP A 89 16.79 -4.20 -0.46
C ASP A 89 16.78 -2.90 -1.28
N SER A 90 16.44 -1.78 -0.63
CA SER A 90 16.37 -0.46 -1.27
C SER A 90 17.72 0.08 -1.74
N THR A 91 18.83 -0.52 -1.30
CA THR A 91 20.19 -0.15 -1.72
C THR A 91 20.64 -0.91 -2.97
N LYS A 92 20.06 -2.09 -3.22
CA LYS A 92 20.33 -2.92 -4.41
C LYS A 92 19.29 -2.77 -5.50
N CYS A 93 18.06 -2.42 -5.13
CA CYS A 93 16.97 -2.11 -6.06
C CYS A 93 16.84 -0.58 -6.20
N ILE A 94 16.32 -0.12 -7.36
CA ILE A 94 16.07 1.28 -7.77
C ILE A 94 16.09 2.27 -6.58
N PRO A 95 16.91 3.35 -6.60
CA PRO A 95 17.04 4.29 -5.49
C PRO A 95 15.67 4.78 -5.01
N THR A 96 15.22 4.27 -3.87
CA THR A 96 13.91 4.61 -3.31
C THR A 96 14.04 4.85 -1.82
N LYS A 97 13.28 5.84 -1.33
CA LYS A 97 13.13 6.11 0.10
C LYS A 97 12.13 5.18 0.78
N LEU A 98 11.63 4.16 0.06
CA LEU A 98 10.69 3.19 0.59
C LEU A 98 11.38 2.27 1.59
N ASP A 99 10.97 2.37 2.84
CA ASP A 99 11.40 1.49 3.93
C ASP A 99 10.49 0.26 3.98
N ALA A 100 10.89 -0.79 3.25
CA ALA A 100 10.20 -2.07 3.16
C ALA A 100 11.20 -3.22 3.32
N THR A 101 10.74 -4.33 3.88
CA THR A 101 11.50 -5.56 4.10
C THR A 101 11.16 -6.61 3.05
N PHE A 102 9.89 -6.69 2.62
CA PHE A 102 9.44 -7.67 1.62
C PHE A 102 8.44 -7.07 0.64
N LEU A 103 8.38 -7.65 -0.55
CA LEU A 103 7.30 -7.48 -1.51
C LEU A 103 6.52 -8.80 -1.65
N LEU A 104 5.20 -8.75 -1.45
CA LEU A 104 4.31 -9.86 -1.78
C LEU A 104 3.78 -9.72 -3.20
N ASN A 105 3.80 -10.80 -3.98
CA ASN A 105 3.31 -10.83 -5.36
C ASN A 105 2.45 -12.07 -5.65
N THR A 106 1.53 -11.93 -6.60
CA THR A 106 0.77 -13.03 -7.20
C THR A 106 0.52 -12.75 -8.67
N SER A 107 0.55 -13.80 -9.49
CA SER A 107 0.21 -13.77 -10.91
C SER A 107 -1.23 -14.24 -11.19
N LYS A 108 -2.01 -14.55 -10.15
CA LYS A 108 -3.45 -14.92 -10.28
C LYS A 108 -4.37 -13.75 -10.64
N ILE A 109 -3.85 -12.53 -10.66
CA ILE A 109 -4.50 -11.36 -11.22
C ILE A 109 -3.72 -10.98 -12.47
N SER A 110 -4.38 -10.42 -13.47
CA SER A 110 -3.79 -9.97 -14.75
C SER A 110 -2.69 -8.90 -14.62
N VAL A 111 -2.39 -8.44 -13.40
CA VAL A 111 -1.35 -7.45 -13.09
C VAL A 111 -0.49 -7.92 -11.92
N SER A 112 0.79 -7.59 -11.96
CA SER A 112 1.70 -7.83 -10.85
C SER A 112 1.49 -6.78 -9.78
N ILE A 113 0.93 -7.21 -8.64
CA ILE A 113 0.74 -6.34 -7.49
C ILE A 113 1.84 -6.61 -6.46
N TYR A 114 2.44 -5.53 -5.94
CA TYR A 114 3.44 -5.60 -4.90
C TYR A 114 2.92 -4.90 -3.65
N LEU A 115 2.79 -5.65 -2.56
CA LEU A 115 2.57 -5.10 -1.23
C LEU A 115 3.92 -4.97 -0.53
N ALA A 116 4.37 -3.73 -0.36
CA ALA A 116 5.58 -3.45 0.39
C ALA A 116 5.28 -3.50 1.89
N ILE A 117 6.06 -4.29 2.62
CA ILE A 117 5.81 -4.59 4.04
C ILE A 117 7.04 -4.26 4.87
N LYS A 118 6.86 -3.55 6.00
CA LYS A 118 7.92 -3.26 6.97
C LYS A 118 7.79 -4.10 8.24
N SER A 119 8.89 -4.68 8.72
CA SER A 119 8.96 -5.37 10.02
C SER A 119 8.94 -4.41 11.21
N ILE A 120 8.20 -4.74 12.27
CA ILE A 120 8.10 -3.94 13.50
C ILE A 120 8.85 -4.60 14.69
N LYS A 121 9.10 -5.93 14.71
CA LYS A 121 9.83 -6.65 15.79
C LYS A 121 10.60 -7.89 15.27
N ASN A 122 11.71 -8.23 15.93
CA ASN A 122 12.69 -9.23 15.47
C ASN A 122 12.30 -10.72 15.58
N ASN A 123 11.36 -11.11 16.45
CA ASN A 123 11.01 -12.53 16.66
C ASN A 123 9.60 -12.93 16.16
N GLU A 124 8.74 -11.94 15.89
CA GLU A 124 7.49 -12.10 15.16
C GLU A 124 7.40 -10.89 14.23
N TYR A 125 7.48 -11.12 12.92
CA TYR A 125 7.41 -10.07 11.92
C TYR A 125 5.97 -9.53 11.87
N ASN A 126 5.65 -8.67 12.85
CA ASN A 126 4.51 -7.78 12.82
C ASN A 126 4.76 -6.78 11.71
N CYS A 127 3.91 -6.83 10.71
CA CYS A 127 4.22 -6.32 9.40
C CYS A 127 3.11 -5.39 8.94
N VAL A 128 3.48 -4.17 8.55
CA VAL A 128 2.51 -3.17 8.04
C VAL A 128 2.72 -2.93 6.56
N PRO A 129 1.64 -2.90 5.76
CA PRO A 129 1.70 -2.41 4.40
C PRO A 129 2.11 -0.93 4.37
N VAL A 130 3.18 -0.63 3.64
CA VAL A 130 3.71 0.74 3.49
C VAL A 130 3.52 1.29 2.07
N SER A 131 3.36 0.42 1.08
CA SER A 131 3.01 0.84 -0.27
C SER A 131 2.38 -0.28 -1.08
N PHE A 132 1.67 0.13 -2.13
CA PHE A 132 0.95 -0.73 -3.06
C PHE A 132 1.32 -0.31 -4.48
N PHE A 133 1.79 -1.25 -5.30
CA PHE A 133 2.20 -1.01 -6.68
C PHE A 133 1.53 -2.01 -7.61
N CYS A 134 1.09 -1.54 -8.79
CA CYS A 134 0.61 -2.40 -9.88
C CYS A 134 1.57 -2.22 -11.06
N ARG A 135 1.99 -3.32 -11.67
CA ARG A 135 2.77 -3.36 -12.92
C ARG A 135 2.20 -4.38 -13.88
#